data_AF-A0A4S2GRT2-F1
#
_entry.id   AF-A0A4S2GRT2-F1
#
_cell.length_a   1.000
_cell.length_b   1.000
_cell.length_c   1.000
_cell.angle_alpha   90.00
_cell.angle_beta   90.00
_cell.angle_gamma   90.00
#
_symmetry.space_group_name_H-M   'P 1'
#
loop_
_entity.id
_entity.type
_entity.pdbx_description
1 polymer ?
#
loop_
_entity_poly.entity_id
_entity_poly.type
_entity_poly.pdbx_seq_one_letter_code
_entity_poly.pdbx_strand_id
1 'polypeptide(L)'
;QHGELVFAQTPFYAEGGGQIGDAGVIEFEGGVNCVVSDVKKRAGDVYAHIGKAQGGAIRVGDTGLLQVDGERREKTKANHSATHLLHAALRDVLGAHVTQK
;
A
#
# COMPACT_ATOMS: atom_id res chain seq x y z
N GLN A 1 12.10 -12.85 9.21
CA GLN A 1 10.78 -13.52 9.32
C GLN A 1 9.80 -12.76 8.43
N HIS A 2 8.83 -13.41 7.79
CA HIS A 2 7.81 -12.75 6.97
C HIS A 2 6.48 -12.77 7.70
N GLY A 3 5.74 -11.67 7.68
CA GLY A 3 4.49 -11.56 8.44
C GLY A 3 3.67 -10.32 8.08
N GLU A 4 2.52 -10.21 8.74
CA GLU A 4 1.62 -9.06 8.64
C GLU A 4 1.66 -8.28 9.97
N LEU A 5 1.87 -6.97 9.89
CA LEU A 5 1.84 -6.07 11.05
C LEU A 5 0.61 -5.16 10.96
N VAL A 6 -0.05 -4.93 12.09
CA VAL A 6 -1.22 -4.07 12.20
C VAL A 6 -0.93 -3.00 13.24
N PHE A 7 -1.30 -1.77 12.91
CA PHE A 7 -1.10 -0.60 13.77
C PHE A 7 -2.44 0.09 13.97
N ALA A 8 -2.56 0.81 15.09
CA ALA A 8 -3.77 1.60 15.38
C ALA A 8 -3.98 2.73 14.36
N GLN A 9 -2.89 3.27 13.80
CA GLN A 9 -2.89 4.27 12.74
C GLN A 9 -1.78 3.95 11.76
N THR A 10 -1.98 4.27 10.48
CA THR A 10 -0.96 4.08 9.46
C THR A 10 -1.04 5.16 8.38
N PRO A 11 0.11 5.67 7.89
CA PRO A 11 0.16 6.50 6.70
C PRO A 11 0.08 5.70 5.40
N PHE A 12 0.18 4.35 5.44
CA PHE A 12 0.17 3.50 4.25
C PHE A 12 -1.23 3.35 3.66
N TYR A 13 -1.32 3.41 2.34
CA TYR A 13 -2.51 3.08 1.58
C TYR A 13 -2.53 1.58 1.29
N ALA A 14 -3.65 0.94 1.65
CA ALA A 14 -3.90 -0.43 1.25
C ALA A 14 -4.44 -0.48 -0.19
N GLU A 15 -4.11 -1.55 -0.92
CA GLU A 15 -4.63 -1.82 -2.26
C GLU A 15 -6.14 -1.52 -2.37
N GLY A 16 -6.53 -0.75 -3.38
CA GLY A 16 -7.91 -0.30 -3.57
C GLY A 16 -8.09 0.48 -4.86
N GLY A 17 -9.27 0.34 -5.49
CA GLY A 17 -9.62 1.08 -6.71
C GLY A 17 -8.69 0.82 -7.91
N GLY A 18 -7.93 -0.27 -7.95
CA GLY A 18 -6.93 -0.53 -8.99
C GLY A 18 -5.55 0.09 -8.74
N GLN A 19 -5.35 0.74 -7.58
CA GLN A 19 -4.04 1.15 -7.11
C GLN A 19 -3.43 0.04 -6.23
N ILE A 20 -2.19 -0.38 -6.50
CA ILE A 20 -1.48 -1.32 -5.63
C ILE A 20 -1.15 -0.67 -4.27
N GLY A 21 -1.07 -1.49 -3.22
CA GLY A 21 -0.70 -1.05 -1.88
C GLY A 21 0.71 -0.44 -1.83
N ASP A 22 0.89 0.43 -0.86
CA ASP A 22 2.18 1.08 -0.63
C ASP A 22 3.24 0.09 -0.15
N ALA A 23 4.50 0.48 -0.34
CA ALA A 23 5.65 -0.14 0.29
C ALA A 23 6.47 0.90 1.04
N GLY A 24 7.41 0.43 1.85
CA GLY A 24 8.22 1.28 2.68
C GLY A 24 8.90 0.51 3.80
N VAL A 25 9.22 1.21 4.87
CA VAL A 25 9.93 0.64 6.02
C VAL A 25 9.21 1.04 7.31
N ILE A 26 9.14 0.09 8.23
CA ILE A 26 8.72 0.34 9.60
C ILE A 26 9.94 0.15 10.49
N GLU A 27 10.34 1.20 11.19
CA GLU A 27 11.49 1.19 12.08
C GLU A 27 11.02 1.06 13.53
N PHE A 28 11.63 0.15 14.28
CA PHE A 28 11.38 -0.06 15.69
C PHE A 28 12.60 0.35 16.51
N GLU A 29 12.41 0.52 17.81
CA GLU A 29 13.53 0.73 18.72
C GLU A 29 14.55 -0.42 18.66
N GLY A 30 15.82 -0.11 18.91
CA GLY A 30 16.90 -1.10 18.88
C GLY A 30 17.37 -1.51 17.47
N GLY A 31 16.96 -0.78 16.42
CA GLY A 31 17.45 -0.99 15.06
C GLY A 31 16.79 -2.16 14.31
N VAL A 32 15.72 -2.72 14.86
CA VAL A 32 14.87 -3.69 14.17
C VAL A 32 14.02 -2.95 13.15
N ASN A 33 13.94 -3.45 11.93
CA ASN A 33 13.08 -2.86 10.91
C ASN A 33 12.23 -3.94 10.21
N CYS A 34 11.12 -3.51 9.63
CA CYS A 34 10.31 -4.32 8.74
C CYS A 34 10.25 -3.64 7.37
N VAL A 35 10.76 -4.33 6.35
CA VAL A 35 10.60 -3.88 4.96
C VAL A 35 9.22 -4.32 4.49
N VAL A 36 8.33 -3.36 4.32
CA VAL A 36 6.95 -3.55 3.86
C VAL A 36 6.95 -3.58 2.34
N SER A 37 6.44 -4.66 1.75
CA SER A 37 6.35 -4.82 0.30
C SER A 37 4.96 -4.48 -0.24
N ASP A 38 3.93 -4.60 0.60
CA ASP A 38 2.53 -4.38 0.26
C ASP A 38 1.68 -4.11 1.51
N VAL A 39 0.54 -3.46 1.33
CA VAL A 39 -0.46 -3.23 2.38
C VAL A 39 -1.84 -3.63 1.88
N LYS A 40 -2.54 -4.46 2.66
CA LYS A 40 -3.87 -4.97 2.30
C LYS A 40 -4.90 -4.68 3.36
N LYS A 41 -6.13 -4.47 2.91
CA LYS A 41 -7.28 -4.45 3.81
C LYS A 41 -7.63 -5.87 4.23
N ARG A 42 -7.84 -6.07 5.53
CA ARG A 42 -8.32 -7.30 6.18
C ARG A 42 -9.54 -6.95 7.02
N ALA A 43 -10.50 -7.88 7.11
CA ALA A 43 -11.67 -7.74 7.99
C ALA A 43 -12.34 -6.34 7.93
N GLY A 44 -12.51 -5.79 6.72
CA GLY A 44 -12.97 -4.41 6.53
C GLY A 44 -11.78 -3.44 6.46
N ASP A 45 -11.64 -2.57 7.47
CA ASP A 45 -10.68 -1.46 7.47
C ASP A 45 -9.42 -1.72 8.32
N VAL A 46 -9.03 -2.98 8.51
CA VAL A 46 -7.74 -3.32 9.13
C VAL A 46 -6.65 -3.31 8.06
N TYR A 47 -5.66 -2.44 8.22
CA TYR A 47 -4.53 -2.32 7.30
C TYR A 47 -3.40 -3.26 7.72
N ALA A 48 -3.26 -4.37 7.01
CA ALA A 48 -2.22 -5.37 7.20
C ALA A 48 -0.98 -5.02 6.38
N HIS A 49 0.13 -4.72 7.05
CA HIS A 49 1.41 -4.37 6.44
C HIS A 49 2.21 -5.65 6.24
N ILE A 50 2.33 -6.08 4.99
CA ILE A 50 2.98 -7.34 4.62
C ILE A 50 4.46 -7.06 4.41
N GLY A 51 5.32 -7.75 5.17
CA GLY A 51 6.75 -7.45 5.09
C GLY A 51 7.66 -8.46 5.75
N LYS A 52 8.96 -8.17 5.66
CA LYS A 52 10.03 -8.97 6.24
C LYS A 52 10.76 -8.17 7.32
N ALA A 53 10.76 -8.72 8.54
CA ALA A 53 11.57 -8.22 9.64
C ALA A 53 13.06 -8.50 9.42
N GLN A 54 13.90 -7.51 9.72
CA GLN A 54 15.36 -7.58 9.74
C GLN A 54 15.89 -7.01 11.08
N GLY A 55 17.03 -7.54 11.54
CA GLY A 55 17.68 -7.04 12.76
C GLY A 55 17.11 -7.56 14.08
N GLY A 56 16.01 -8.34 14.09
CA GLY A 56 15.49 -8.91 15.34
C GLY A 56 14.05 -9.42 15.25
N ALA A 57 13.42 -9.56 16.42
CA ALA A 57 12.02 -9.93 16.56
C ALA A 57 11.18 -8.70 16.92
N ILE A 58 10.00 -8.61 16.31
CA ILE A 58 9.00 -7.57 16.58
C ILE A 58 7.92 -8.20 17.46
N ARG A 59 7.48 -7.50 18.51
CA ARG A 59 6.46 -7.96 19.45
C ARG A 59 5.23 -7.05 19.41
N VAL A 60 4.10 -7.63 19.82
CA VAL A 60 2.88 -6.86 20.05
C VAL A 60 3.13 -5.86 21.19
N GLY A 61 2.82 -4.60 20.95
CA GLY A 61 3.07 -3.50 21.88
C GLY A 61 4.28 -2.64 21.52
N ASP A 62 5.16 -3.10 20.62
CA ASP A 62 6.28 -2.29 20.14
C ASP A 62 5.78 -1.09 19.35
N THR A 63 6.42 0.06 19.55
CA THR A 63 6.15 1.28 18.79
C THR A 63 7.04 1.32 17.56
N GLY A 64 6.46 1.61 16.40
CA GLY A 64 7.17 1.72 15.13
C GLY A 64 6.98 3.07 14.46
N LEU A 65 8.03 3.59 13.83
CA LEU A 65 7.97 4.72 12.91
C LEU A 65 7.66 4.18 11.50
N LEU A 66 6.51 4.57 10.96
CA LEU A 66 6.01 4.08 9.67
C LEU A 66 6.40 5.05 8.56
N GLN A 67 7.23 4.61 7.62
CA GLN A 67 7.73 5.44 6.52
C GLN A 67 7.36 4.82 5.17
N VAL A 68 6.61 5.56 4.36
CA VAL A 68 6.18 5.13 3.03
C VAL A 68 7.20 5.54 1.97
N ASP A 69 7.44 4.68 0.99
CA ASP A 69 8.16 5.01 -0.23
C ASP A 69 7.33 5.99 -1.07
N GLY A 70 7.65 7.28 -0.94
CA GLY A 70 6.96 8.36 -1.63
C GLY A 70 7.09 8.26 -3.15
N GLU A 71 8.24 7.85 -3.68
CA GLU A 71 8.45 7.75 -5.12
C GLU A 71 7.58 6.65 -5.73
N ARG A 72 7.54 5.47 -5.09
CA ARG A 72 6.67 4.37 -5.53
C ARG A 72 5.19 4.76 -5.44
N ARG A 73 4.79 5.47 -4.38
CA ARG A 73 3.40 5.92 -4.23
C ARG A 73 2.99 6.85 -5.37
N GLU A 74 3.81 7.85 -5.69
CA GLU A 74 3.48 8.81 -6.76
C GLU A 74 3.41 8.13 -8.13
N LYS A 75 4.31 7.19 -8.44
CA LYS A 75 4.23 6.37 -9.66
C LYS A 75 2.92 5.58 -9.73
N THR A 76 2.50 5.00 -8.62
CA THR A 76 1.29 4.18 -8.58
C THR A 76 0.02 5.02 -8.75
N LYS A 77 -0.05 6.19 -8.10
CA LYS A 77 -1.12 7.18 -8.30
C LYS A 77 -1.20 7.66 -9.74
N ALA A 78 -0.05 7.94 -10.36
CA ALA A 78 0.01 8.37 -11.76
C ALA A 78 -0.54 7.29 -12.70
N ASN A 79 -0.17 6.02 -12.50
CA ASN A 79 -0.68 4.91 -13.29
C ASN A 79 -2.20 4.73 -13.14
N HIS A 80 -2.72 4.80 -11.90
CA HIS A 80 -4.15 4.77 -11.65
C HIS A 80 -4.89 5.91 -12.37
N SER A 81 -4.34 7.12 -12.29
CA SER A 81 -4.90 8.30 -12.98
C SER A 81 -4.88 8.13 -14.50
N ALA A 82 -3.81 7.57 -15.06
CA ALA A 82 -3.70 7.28 -16.48
C ALA A 82 -4.74 6.26 -16.96
N THR A 83 -5.03 5.22 -16.15
CA THR A 83 -6.09 4.26 -16.46
C THR A 83 -7.46 4.95 -16.55
N HIS A 84 -7.77 5.87 -15.64
CA HIS A 84 -9.03 6.63 -15.69
C HIS A 84 -9.11 7.55 -16.91
N LEU A 85 -8.02 8.27 -17.22
CA LEU A 85 -7.96 9.15 -18.39
C LEU A 85 -8.13 8.36 -19.69
N LEU A 86 -7.47 7.21 -19.82
CA LEU A 86 -7.61 6.33 -20.98
C LEU A 86 -9.06 5.85 -21.11
N HIS A 87 -9.68 5.42 -20.01
CA HIS A 87 -11.08 4.97 -20.04
C HIS A 87 -12.04 6.10 -20.44
N ALA A 88 -11.81 7.32 -19.94
CA ALA A 88 -12.59 8.49 -20.34
C ALA A 88 -12.44 8.79 -21.84
N ALA A 89 -11.21 8.77 -22.37
CA ALA A 89 -10.96 8.99 -23.79
C ALA A 89 -11.58 7.90 -24.68
N LEU A 90 -11.52 6.63 -24.27
CA LEU A 90 -12.16 5.54 -24.99
C LEU A 90 -13.69 5.70 -25.05
N ARG A 91 -14.33 6.15 -23.96
CA ARG A 91 -15.76 6.46 -23.94
C ARG A 91 -16.14 7.62 -24.85
N ASP A 92 -15.27 8.62 -24.98
CA ASP A 92 -15.48 9.77 -25.87
C ASP A 92 -15.42 9.36 -27.35
N VAL A 93 -14.45 8.51 -27.71
CA VAL A 93 -14.24 8.09 -29.11
C VAL A 93 -15.19 6.95 -29.55
N LEU A 94 -15.43 5.96 -28.69
CA LEU A 94 -16.17 4.74 -29.05
C LEU A 94 -17.64 4.77 -28.60
N GLY A 95 -18.07 5.81 -27.88
CA GLY A 95 -19.43 5.93 -27.36
C GLY A 95 -19.68 5.17 -26.04
N ALA A 96 -20.83 5.45 -25.41
CA ALA A 96 -21.16 5.05 -24.04
C ALA A 96 -21.26 3.53 -23.76
N HIS A 97 -21.10 2.68 -24.78
CA HIS A 97 -21.16 1.22 -24.69
C HIS A 97 -19.83 0.58 -24.25
N VAL A 98 -18.74 1.36 -24.18
CA VAL A 98 -17.48 0.89 -23.57
C VAL A 98 -17.56 1.08 -22.06
N THR A 99 -17.78 -0.01 -21.33
CA THR A 99 -17.67 -0.08 -19.87
C THR A 99 -16.55 -1.05 -19.51
N GLN A 100 -15.51 -0.57 -18.83
CA GLN A 100 -14.52 -1.44 -18.20
C GLN A 100 -15.09 -1.97 -16.87
N LYS A 101 -15.20 -3.30 -16.75
CA LYS A 101 -15.36 -4.01 -15.47
C LYS A 101 -14.00 -4.22 -14.80
#